data_AF-A0A084Y6P7-F1
#
_entry.id   AF-A0A084Y6P7-F1
#
_cell.length_a   1.000
_cell.length_b   1.000
_cell.length_c   1.000
_cell.angle_alpha   90.00
_cell.angle_beta   90.00
_cell.angle_gamma   90.00
#
_symmetry.space_group_name_H-M   'P 1'
#
loop_
_entity.id
_entity.type
_entity.pdbx_description
1 polymer ?
#
loop_
_entity_poly.entity_id
_entity_poly.type
_entity_poly.pdbx_seq_one_letter_code
_entity_poly.pdbx_strand_id
1 'polypeptide(L)'
;MGHTVGLLTPHWLYEPFISPERKQVVAVVAGGIAGVVCFIGLTLLLHRRLSDPRIRLTSHRTDLAILIILWVQLTIGLITLPYSFGHEDASVMLALSDWAQRIVTFRPDATGLVALAWPYKIHLVLGMTIFLLLPFSRLVHVWSGFASLAYVFRPYQLVRSRRLNLPGGHNTPPARN
;
A
#
# COMPACT_ATOMS: atom_id res chain seq x y z
N MET A 1 -4.87 5.64 -2.01
CA MET A 1 -5.88 6.70 -1.76
C MET A 1 -7.25 6.12 -1.44
N GLY A 2 -7.93 5.42 -2.38
CA GLY A 2 -9.28 4.88 -2.15
C GLY A 2 -9.43 4.01 -0.89
N HIS A 3 -8.53 3.05 -0.65
CA HIS A 3 -8.54 2.23 0.57
C HIS A 3 -8.34 3.06 1.84
N THR A 4 -7.36 3.96 1.85
CA THR A 4 -7.03 4.78 3.02
C THR A 4 -8.18 5.70 3.41
N VAL A 5 -8.70 6.49 2.45
CA VAL A 5 -9.80 7.43 2.70
C VAL A 5 -11.11 6.67 2.92
N GLY A 6 -11.34 5.60 2.17
CA GLY A 6 -12.53 4.76 2.28
C GLY A 6 -12.67 4.13 3.66
N LEU A 7 -11.61 3.52 4.18
CA LEU A 7 -11.65 2.75 5.42
C LEU A 7 -11.43 3.59 6.67
N LEU A 8 -10.50 4.56 6.63
CA LEU A 8 -10.04 5.26 7.83
C LEU A 8 -10.76 6.58 8.11
N THR A 9 -11.52 7.13 7.15
CA THR A 9 -12.33 8.33 7.41
C THR A 9 -13.55 7.94 8.26
N PRO A 10 -13.67 8.45 9.50
CA PRO A 10 -14.79 8.11 10.38
C PRO A 10 -16.14 8.52 9.78
N HIS A 11 -17.20 7.78 10.10
CA HIS A 11 -18.55 8.02 9.54
C HIS A 11 -19.03 9.46 9.73
N TRP A 12 -18.96 9.95 10.97
CA TRP A 12 -19.37 11.31 11.35
C TRP A 12 -18.66 12.43 10.56
N LEU A 13 -17.47 12.16 10.01
CA LEU A 13 -16.69 13.16 9.29
C LEU A 13 -17.15 13.34 7.84
N TYR A 14 -17.59 12.25 7.18
CA TYR A 14 -17.99 12.29 5.77
C TYR A 14 -19.51 12.31 5.56
N GLU A 15 -20.29 11.81 6.52
CA GLU A 15 -21.75 11.70 6.44
C GLU A 15 -22.46 13.01 6.02
N PRO A 16 -22.05 14.22 6.46
CA PRO A 16 -22.67 15.47 6.01
C PRO A 16 -22.52 15.76 4.51
N PHE A 17 -21.51 15.15 3.86
CA PHE A 17 -21.15 15.43 2.47
C PHE A 17 -21.54 14.30 1.52
N ILE A 18 -21.49 13.05 1.99
CA ILE A 18 -21.72 11.86 1.18
C ILE A 18 -22.32 10.73 2.01
N SER A 19 -23.41 10.13 1.51
CA SER A 19 -24.00 8.95 2.14
C SER A 19 -23.08 7.73 1.99
N PRO A 20 -23.15 6.74 2.90
CA PRO A 20 -22.37 5.50 2.80
C PRO A 20 -22.52 4.77 1.46
N GLU A 21 -23.73 4.72 0.91
CA GLU A 21 -24.04 4.05 -0.35
C GLU A 21 -23.34 4.75 -1.51
N ARG A 22 -23.41 6.08 -1.55
CA ARG A 22 -22.69 6.88 -2.56
C ARG A 22 -21.19 6.72 -2.43
N LYS A 23 -20.66 6.68 -1.21
CA LYS A 23 -19.24 6.42 -0.95
C LYS A 23 -18.83 5.04 -1.45
N GLN A 24 -19.67 4.02 -1.27
CA GLN A 24 -19.45 2.68 -1.80
C GLN A 24 -19.42 2.68 -3.34
N VAL A 25 -20.38 3.35 -4.00
CA VAL A 25 -20.39 3.46 -5.46
C VAL A 25 -19.11 4.11 -5.98
N VAL A 26 -18.66 5.20 -5.35
CA VAL A 26 -17.38 5.84 -5.70
C VAL A 26 -16.21 4.86 -5.53
N ALA A 27 -16.19 4.10 -4.43
CA ALA A 27 -15.14 3.12 -4.18
C ALA A 27 -15.12 2.00 -5.23
N VAL A 28 -16.30 1.47 -5.61
CA VAL A 28 -16.44 0.41 -6.61
C VAL A 28 -16.05 0.89 -8.00
N VAL A 29 -16.52 2.07 -8.42
CA VAL A 29 -16.25 2.60 -9.77
C VAL A 29 -14.81 3.09 -9.89
N ALA A 30 -14.40 4.05 -9.05
CA ALA A 30 -13.06 4.63 -9.15
C ALA A 30 -11.98 3.62 -8.75
N GLY A 31 -12.24 2.81 -7.71
CA GLY A 31 -11.35 1.74 -7.27
C GLY A 31 -11.28 0.60 -8.29
N GLY A 32 -12.41 0.25 -8.94
CA GLY A 32 -12.45 -0.75 -10.00
C GLY A 32 -11.63 -0.34 -11.23
N ILE A 33 -11.81 0.89 -11.72
CA ILE A 33 -11.02 1.43 -12.84
C ILE A 33 -9.52 1.42 -12.50
N ALA A 34 -9.14 1.98 -11.34
CA ALA A 34 -7.75 1.99 -10.90
C ALA A 34 -7.19 0.56 -10.72
N GLY A 35 -8.01 -0.36 -10.20
CA GLY A 35 -7.68 -1.77 -10.01
C GLY A 35 -7.41 -2.49 -11.32
N VAL A 36 -8.23 -2.28 -12.35
CA VAL A 36 -8.04 -2.87 -13.69
C VAL A 36 -6.77 -2.34 -14.34
N VAL A 37 -6.52 -1.02 -14.30
CA VAL A 37 -5.29 -0.43 -14.83
C VAL A 37 -4.06 -1.01 -14.11
N CYS A 38 -4.13 -1.10 -12.77
CA CYS A 38 -3.08 -1.71 -11.96
C CYS A 38 -2.89 -3.19 -12.32
N PHE A 39 -3.97 -3.93 -12.56
CA PHE A 39 -3.92 -5.36 -12.88
C PHE A 39 -3.22 -5.62 -14.20
N ILE A 40 -3.51 -4.81 -15.23
CA ILE A 40 -2.82 -4.86 -16.52
C ILE A 40 -1.32 -4.59 -16.31
N GLY A 41 -0.96 -3.49 -15.64
CA GLY A 41 0.44 -3.13 -15.39
C GLY A 41 1.20 -4.21 -14.59
N LEU A 42 0.57 -4.76 -13.56
CA LEU A 42 1.17 -5.78 -12.71
C LEU A 42 1.33 -7.12 -13.44
N THR A 43 0.35 -7.49 -14.27
CA THR A 43 0.43 -8.66 -15.15
C THR A 43 1.57 -8.51 -16.16
N LEU A 44 1.72 -7.35 -16.78
CA LEU A 44 2.84 -7.07 -17.69
C LEU A 44 4.20 -7.14 -16.98
N LEU A 45 4.32 -6.59 -15.77
CA LEU A 45 5.54 -6.66 -14.97
C LEU A 45 5.88 -8.09 -14.54
N LEU A 46 4.87 -8.87 -14.15
CA LEU A 46 5.05 -10.26 -13.76
C LEU A 46 5.46 -11.13 -14.96
N HIS A 47 4.77 -10.98 -16.09
CA HIS A 47 5.13 -11.64 -17.34
C HIS A 47 6.56 -11.30 -17.74
N ARG A 48 6.93 -10.02 -17.74
CA ARG A 48 8.31 -9.58 -18.06
C ARG A 48 9.33 -10.21 -17.12
N ARG A 49 9.06 -10.29 -15.81
CA ARG A 49 10.00 -10.85 -14.82
C ARG A 49 10.18 -12.37 -14.95
N LEU A 50 9.13 -13.08 -15.39
CA LEU A 50 9.16 -14.54 -15.57
C LEU A 50 9.72 -14.95 -16.94
N SER A 51 9.39 -14.21 -18.00
CA SER A 51 9.67 -14.59 -19.38
C SER A 51 10.99 -14.03 -19.91
N ASP A 52 11.47 -12.87 -19.45
CA ASP A 52 12.73 -12.28 -19.90
C ASP A 52 13.94 -12.93 -19.18
N PRO A 53 14.83 -13.65 -19.88
CA PRO A 53 15.97 -14.32 -19.27
C PRO A 53 16.90 -13.35 -18.52
N ARG A 54 17.11 -12.13 -19.03
CA ARG A 54 18.03 -11.16 -18.43
C ARG A 54 17.54 -10.70 -17.05
N ILE A 55 16.22 -10.49 -16.93
CA ILE A 55 15.59 -10.04 -15.70
C ILE A 55 15.46 -11.20 -14.71
N ARG A 56 15.15 -12.40 -15.21
CA ARG A 56 15.02 -13.59 -14.36
C ARG A 56 16.35 -13.97 -13.71
N LEU A 57 17.46 -13.85 -14.44
CA LEU A 57 18.81 -14.12 -13.91
C LEU A 57 19.25 -13.17 -12.79
N THR A 58 18.72 -11.94 -12.78
CA THR A 58 19.10 -10.89 -11.82
C THR A 58 18.03 -10.63 -10.74
N SER A 59 16.90 -11.33 -10.79
CA SER A 59 15.80 -11.15 -9.83
C SER A 59 16.02 -11.97 -8.57
N HIS A 60 15.81 -11.35 -7.41
CA HIS A 60 15.79 -12.07 -6.14
C HIS A 60 14.46 -12.82 -5.97
N ARG A 61 14.48 -13.98 -5.30
CA ARG A 61 13.28 -14.81 -5.09
C ARG A 61 12.18 -14.05 -4.36
N THR A 62 12.54 -13.28 -3.33
CA THR A 62 11.60 -12.44 -2.56
C THR A 62 10.88 -11.42 -3.44
N ASP A 63 11.55 -10.92 -4.47
CA ASP A 63 10.96 -9.94 -5.37
C ASP A 63 9.87 -10.52 -6.25
N LEU A 64 10.09 -11.74 -6.71
CA LEU A 64 9.12 -12.48 -7.49
C LEU A 64 7.96 -12.91 -6.59
N ALA A 65 8.25 -13.40 -5.38
CA ALA A 65 7.25 -13.79 -4.40
C ALA A 65 6.31 -12.61 -4.04
N ILE A 66 6.86 -11.45 -3.71
CA ILE A 66 6.02 -10.29 -3.36
C ILE A 66 5.21 -9.77 -4.55
N LEU A 67 5.77 -9.84 -5.77
CA LEU A 67 5.06 -9.46 -6.99
C LEU A 67 3.87 -10.37 -7.28
N ILE A 68 4.05 -11.69 -7.07
CA ILE A 68 2.96 -12.68 -7.19
C ILE A 68 1.91 -12.44 -6.11
N ILE A 69 2.31 -12.23 -4.85
CA ILE A 69 1.40 -11.95 -3.74
C ILE A 69 0.56 -10.70 -4.02
N LEU A 70 1.18 -9.62 -4.52
CA LEU A 70 0.46 -8.42 -4.92
C LEU A 70 -0.52 -8.68 -6.07
N TRP A 71 -0.13 -9.50 -7.04
CA TRP A 71 -0.99 -9.86 -8.15
C TRP A 71 -2.21 -10.66 -7.68
N VAL A 72 -2.02 -11.64 -6.80
CA VAL A 72 -3.11 -12.40 -6.18
C VAL A 72 -4.01 -11.48 -5.34
N GLN A 73 -3.44 -10.60 -4.52
CA GLN A 73 -4.20 -9.63 -3.71
C GLN A 73 -5.09 -8.74 -4.59
N LEU A 74 -4.54 -8.25 -5.69
CA LEU A 74 -5.26 -7.40 -6.63
C LEU A 74 -6.38 -8.15 -7.34
N THR A 75 -6.12 -9.38 -7.78
CA THR A 75 -7.14 -10.26 -8.38
C THR A 75 -8.29 -10.51 -7.40
N ILE A 76 -7.98 -10.84 -6.14
CA ILE A 76 -9.01 -11.04 -5.10
C ILE A 76 -9.77 -9.73 -4.85
N GLY A 77 -9.07 -8.58 -4.84
CA GLY A 77 -9.72 -7.27 -4.75
C GLY A 77 -10.72 -7.03 -5.87
N LEU A 78 -10.36 -7.32 -7.13
CA LEU A 78 -11.27 -7.22 -8.26
C LEU A 78 -12.46 -8.21 -8.16
N ILE A 79 -12.22 -9.41 -7.63
CA ILE A 79 -13.29 -10.40 -7.36
C ILE A 79 -14.30 -9.88 -6.33
N THR A 80 -13.91 -9.00 -5.39
CA THR A 80 -14.86 -8.43 -4.41
C THR A 80 -15.87 -7.46 -5.04
N LEU A 81 -15.55 -6.83 -6.19
CA LEU A 81 -16.42 -5.84 -6.84
C LEU A 81 -17.85 -6.36 -7.13
N PRO A 82 -18.05 -7.51 -7.80
CA PRO A 82 -19.40 -8.06 -8.01
C PRO A 82 -20.15 -8.37 -6.69
N TYR A 83 -19.43 -8.79 -5.64
CA TYR A 83 -20.06 -9.00 -4.32
C TYR A 83 -20.53 -7.69 -3.68
N SER A 84 -19.80 -6.60 -3.93
CA SER A 84 -20.15 -5.26 -3.42
C SER A 84 -21.34 -4.67 -4.17
N PHE A 85 -21.49 -4.95 -5.47
CA PHE A 85 -22.69 -4.59 -6.22
C PHE A 85 -23.95 -5.29 -5.70
N GLY A 86 -23.83 -6.49 -5.12
CA GLY A 86 -24.97 -7.19 -4.50
C GLY A 86 -25.44 -6.60 -3.17
N HIS A 87 -24.71 -5.66 -2.57
CA HIS A 87 -25.00 -5.06 -1.25
C HIS A 87 -25.02 -3.53 -1.36
N GLU A 88 -26.03 -2.98 -2.04
CA GLU A 88 -26.12 -1.53 -2.29
C GLU A 88 -26.36 -0.69 -1.03
N ASP A 89 -26.73 -1.34 0.09
CA ASP A 89 -27.01 -0.73 1.40
C ASP A 89 -25.76 -0.31 2.18
N ALA A 90 -24.57 -0.43 1.59
CA ALA A 90 -23.28 -0.11 2.21
C ALA A 90 -22.93 -0.88 3.49
N SER A 91 -23.72 -1.88 3.88
CA SER A 91 -23.53 -2.66 5.12
C SER A 91 -22.15 -3.31 5.18
N VAL A 92 -21.71 -3.90 4.06
CA VAL A 92 -20.38 -4.51 3.92
C VAL A 92 -19.28 -3.47 4.03
N MET A 93 -19.40 -2.32 3.34
CA MET A 93 -18.40 -1.26 3.40
C MET A 93 -18.25 -0.72 4.83
N LEU A 94 -19.37 -0.52 5.54
CA LEU A 94 -19.38 -0.06 6.92
C LEU A 94 -18.71 -1.07 7.87
N ALA A 95 -19.02 -2.36 7.73
CA ALA A 95 -18.37 -3.41 8.52
C ALA A 95 -16.85 -3.47 8.30
N LEU A 96 -16.40 -3.37 7.05
CA LEU A 96 -14.98 -3.34 6.70
C LEU A 96 -14.27 -2.08 7.23
N SER A 97 -14.93 -0.92 7.13
CA SER A 97 -14.41 0.35 7.62
C SER A 97 -14.32 0.38 9.15
N ASP A 98 -15.34 -0.11 9.86
CA ASP A 98 -15.32 -0.20 11.32
C ASP A 98 -14.21 -1.14 11.80
N TRP A 99 -14.05 -2.30 11.17
CA TRP A 99 -12.94 -3.21 11.47
C TRP A 99 -11.57 -2.55 11.28
N ALA A 100 -11.35 -1.86 10.16
CA ALA A 100 -10.09 -1.18 9.89
C ALA A 100 -9.82 -0.07 10.93
N GLN A 101 -10.84 0.70 11.28
CA GLN A 101 -10.75 1.74 12.30
C GLN A 101 -10.46 1.15 13.68
N ARG A 102 -11.10 0.03 14.05
CA ARG A 102 -10.85 -0.70 15.30
C ARG A 102 -9.41 -1.16 15.43
N ILE A 103 -8.80 -1.67 14.37
CA ILE A 103 -7.38 -2.05 14.39
C ILE A 103 -6.49 -0.84 14.70
N VAL A 104 -6.65 0.28 13.98
CA VAL A 104 -5.78 1.46 14.18
C VAL A 104 -6.08 2.22 15.47
N THR A 105 -7.25 2.00 16.08
CA THR A 105 -7.64 2.54 17.39
C THR A 105 -7.49 1.53 18.54
N PHE A 106 -6.86 0.37 18.28
CA PHE A 106 -6.58 -0.67 19.26
C PHE A 106 -7.82 -1.17 20.02
N ARG A 107 -8.95 -1.33 19.33
CA ARG A 107 -10.21 -1.88 19.86
C ARG A 107 -10.38 -3.33 19.38
N PRO A 108 -10.06 -4.36 20.19
CA PRO A 108 -10.03 -5.75 19.73
C PRO A 108 -11.45 -6.32 19.57
N ASP A 109 -11.94 -6.36 18.34
CA ASP A 109 -13.20 -7.00 17.97
C ASP A 109 -13.27 -7.18 16.44
N ALA A 110 -13.53 -8.41 15.99
CA ALA A 110 -13.67 -8.74 14.58
C ALA A 110 -14.99 -9.48 14.27
N THR A 111 -15.94 -9.48 15.21
CA THR A 111 -17.23 -10.18 15.07
C THR A 111 -18.02 -9.70 13.85
N GLY A 112 -17.94 -8.41 13.52
CA GLY A 112 -18.55 -7.81 12.34
C GLY A 112 -18.08 -8.39 10.99
N LEU A 113 -16.95 -9.12 10.97
CA LEU A 113 -16.47 -9.77 9.74
C LEU A 113 -17.05 -11.18 9.52
N VAL A 114 -17.69 -11.80 10.51
CA VAL A 114 -18.09 -13.22 10.46
C VAL A 114 -19.10 -13.47 9.34
N ALA A 115 -20.06 -12.57 9.14
CA ALA A 115 -21.09 -12.70 8.11
C ALA A 115 -20.60 -12.37 6.69
N LEU A 116 -19.40 -11.80 6.52
CA LEU A 116 -18.92 -11.38 5.21
C LEU A 116 -18.56 -12.56 4.31
N ALA A 117 -18.79 -12.38 3.01
CA ALA A 117 -18.38 -13.34 1.99
C ALA A 117 -16.87 -13.59 2.02
N TRP A 118 -16.47 -14.80 1.61
CA TRP A 118 -15.08 -15.25 1.65
C TRP A 118 -14.07 -14.33 0.93
N PRO A 119 -14.38 -13.66 -0.21
CA PRO A 119 -13.37 -12.86 -0.92
C PRO A 119 -12.87 -11.69 -0.07
N TYR A 120 -13.76 -11.05 0.69
CA TYR A 120 -13.40 -9.97 1.61
C TYR A 120 -12.43 -10.46 2.69
N LYS A 121 -12.73 -11.61 3.31
CA LYS A 121 -11.89 -12.20 4.36
C LYS A 121 -10.49 -12.53 3.84
N ILE A 122 -10.39 -13.17 2.67
CA ILE A 122 -9.08 -13.49 2.08
C ILE A 122 -8.34 -12.20 1.71
N HIS A 123 -9.03 -11.21 1.14
CA HIS A 123 -8.41 -9.92 0.80
C HIS A 123 -7.83 -9.21 2.03
N LEU A 124 -8.54 -9.24 3.17
CA LEU A 124 -8.06 -8.65 4.42
C LEU A 124 -6.83 -9.40 4.94
N VAL A 125 -6.88 -10.72 5.02
CA VAL A 125 -5.76 -11.54 5.53
C VAL A 125 -4.52 -11.37 4.66
N LEU A 126 -4.67 -11.45 3.34
CA LEU A 126 -3.56 -11.31 2.41
C LEU A 126 -3.04 -9.87 2.39
N GLY A 127 -3.91 -8.87 2.53
CA GLY A 127 -3.54 -7.47 2.74
C GLY A 127 -2.66 -7.26 3.98
N MET A 128 -3.07 -7.79 5.13
CA MET A 128 -2.27 -7.75 6.37
C MET A 128 -0.96 -8.52 6.24
N THR A 129 -0.96 -9.63 5.50
CA THR A 129 0.26 -10.38 5.19
C THR A 129 1.26 -9.56 4.36
N ILE A 130 0.78 -8.73 3.42
CA ILE A 130 1.66 -7.81 2.69
C ILE A 130 2.32 -6.80 3.63
N PHE A 131 1.59 -6.26 4.61
CA PHE A 131 2.17 -5.38 5.63
C PHE A 131 3.24 -6.11 6.48
N LEU A 132 3.01 -7.38 6.82
CA LEU A 132 4.00 -8.20 7.52
C LEU A 132 5.27 -8.44 6.68
N LEU A 133 5.12 -8.63 5.37
CA LEU A 133 6.24 -8.85 4.43
C LEU A 133 6.92 -7.55 3.98
N LEU A 134 6.29 -6.40 4.21
CA LEU A 134 6.77 -5.09 3.80
C LEU A 134 8.24 -4.84 4.16
N PRO A 135 8.69 -4.97 5.43
CA PRO A 135 10.07 -4.64 5.81
C PRO A 135 11.12 -5.62 5.23
N PHE A 136 10.70 -6.78 4.74
CA PHE A 136 11.58 -7.83 4.23
C PHE A 136 11.59 -7.93 2.70
N SER A 137 10.93 -6.99 2.02
CA SER A 137 10.79 -6.98 0.56
C SER A 137 11.15 -5.63 -0.01
N ARG A 138 11.16 -5.53 -1.35
CA ARG A 138 11.37 -4.25 -2.03
C ARG A 138 10.29 -3.20 -1.74
N LEU A 139 9.16 -3.57 -1.12
CA LEU A 139 8.09 -2.63 -0.79
C LEU A 139 8.52 -1.50 0.16
N VAL A 140 9.64 -1.65 0.86
CA VAL A 140 10.25 -0.55 1.63
C VAL A 140 10.49 0.71 0.80
N HIS A 141 10.61 0.59 -0.53
CA HIS A 141 10.75 1.76 -1.42
C HIS A 141 9.56 2.73 -1.32
N VAL A 142 8.38 2.28 -0.87
CA VAL A 142 7.19 3.13 -0.71
C VAL A 142 7.47 4.25 0.30
N TRP A 143 8.29 3.99 1.33
CA TRP A 143 8.70 5.00 2.31
C TRP A 143 9.56 6.10 1.70
N SER A 144 10.50 5.74 0.82
CA SER A 144 11.32 6.71 0.08
C SER A 144 10.46 7.59 -0.84
N GLY A 145 9.31 7.08 -1.32
CA GLY A 145 8.35 7.87 -2.08
C GLY A 145 7.81 9.09 -1.31
N PHE A 146 7.60 8.97 0.00
CA PHE A 146 7.21 10.12 0.83
C PHE A 146 8.35 11.15 0.94
N ALA A 147 9.60 10.68 1.04
CA ALA A 147 10.77 11.55 1.03
C ALA A 147 10.94 12.28 -0.31
N SER A 148 10.46 11.73 -1.43
CA SER A 148 10.46 12.42 -2.72
C SER A 148 9.65 13.71 -2.72
N LEU A 149 8.66 13.89 -1.83
CA LEU A 149 7.94 15.15 -1.72
C LEU A 149 8.86 16.29 -1.27
N ALA A 150 9.88 16.00 -0.47
CA ALA A 150 10.91 16.96 -0.09
C ALA A 150 11.77 17.41 -1.28
N TYR A 151 11.80 16.65 -2.39
CA TYR A 151 12.50 17.02 -3.61
C TYR A 151 11.95 18.31 -4.23
N VAL A 152 10.64 18.57 -4.10
CA VAL A 152 10.00 19.79 -4.60
C VAL A 152 10.63 21.05 -4.00
N PHE A 153 11.12 20.96 -2.76
CA PHE A 153 11.74 22.07 -2.02
C PHE A 153 13.27 21.94 -1.95
N ARG A 154 13.86 20.91 -2.58
CA ARG A 154 15.29 20.62 -2.52
C ARG A 154 16.04 21.57 -3.48
N PRO A 155 17.12 22.23 -3.03
CA PRO A 155 17.99 22.98 -3.93
C PRO A 155 18.51 22.09 -5.06
N TYR A 156 18.57 22.63 -6.29
CA TYR A 156 19.07 21.90 -7.46
C TYR A 156 20.49 21.37 -7.22
N GLN A 157 21.36 22.22 -6.71
CA GLN A 157 22.73 21.86 -6.38
C GLN A 157 22.85 21.53 -4.90
N LEU A 158 23.30 20.30 -4.61
CA LEU A 158 23.63 19.86 -3.27
C LEU A 158 25.10 19.49 -3.22
N VAL A 159 25.88 20.35 -2.58
CA VAL A 159 27.30 20.12 -2.31
C VAL A 159 27.40 19.60 -0.88
N ARG A 160 27.96 18.40 -0.71
CA ARG A 160 28.30 17.89 0.62
C ARG A 160 29.71 18.38 0.94
N SER A 161 29.87 19.07 2.06
CA SER A 161 31.21 19.41 2.55
C SER A 161 31.95 18.11 2.87
N ARG A 162 33.28 18.14 2.79
CA ARG A 162 34.12 16.95 2.97
C ARG A 162 34.01 16.32 4.38
N ARG A 163 33.31 16.97 5.34
CA ARG A 163 33.42 16.66 6.77
C ARG A 163 32.15 17.01 7.55
N LEU A 164 31.35 16.00 7.87
CA LEU A 164 30.65 15.94 9.14
C LEU A 164 31.11 14.63 9.81
N ASN A 165 31.59 14.69 11.06
CA ASN A 165 32.18 13.60 11.87
C ASN A 165 33.70 13.35 11.80
N LEU A 166 34.52 14.33 11.43
CA LEU A 166 35.97 14.23 11.70
C LEU A 166 36.30 15.04 12.96
N PRO A 167 37.09 14.50 13.91
CA PRO A 167 37.56 15.24 15.08
C PRO A 167 38.22 16.56 14.68
N GLY A 168 38.06 17.59 15.52
CA GLY A 168 38.80 18.84 15.35
C GLY A 168 40.31 18.56 15.27
N GLY A 169 40.99 19.10 14.24
CA GLY A 169 42.41 18.85 14.01
C GLY A 169 42.75 17.74 13.02
N HIS A 170 41.79 17.04 12.39
CA HIS A 170 42.12 16.01 11.37
C HIS A 170 42.86 16.56 10.12
N ASN A 171 42.93 17.88 9.96
CA ASN A 171 43.69 18.55 8.90
C ASN A 171 45.00 19.19 9.36
N THR A 172 45.29 19.19 10.66
CA THR A 172 46.56 19.72 11.15
C THR A 172 47.62 18.63 11.00
N PRO A 173 48.76 18.92 10.36
CA PRO A 173 49.89 17.99 10.36
C PRO A 173 50.28 17.66 11.81
N PRO A 174 50.73 16.42 12.11
CA PRO A 174 51.18 16.07 13.45
C PRO A 174 52.31 17.02 13.87
N ALA A 175 52.22 17.53 15.10
CA ALA A 175 53.28 18.34 15.67
C ALA A 175 54.58 17.54 15.64
N ARG A 176 55.61 18.08 14.97
CA ARG A 176 56.95 17.52 15.00
C ARG A 176 57.52 17.77 16.40
N ASN A 177 57.71 16.71 17.17
CA ASN A 177 58.54 16.71 18.37
C ASN A 177 60.02 16.83 18.01
#